data_AF-A0A3B9LYW4-F1
#
_entry.id   AF-A0A3B9LYW4-F1
#
_cell.length_a   1.000
_cell.length_b   1.000
_cell.length_c   1.000
_cell.angle_alpha   90.00
_cell.angle_beta   90.00
_cell.angle_gamma   90.00
#
_symmetry.space_group_name_H-M   'P 1'
#
loop_
_entity.id
_entity.type
_entity.pdbx_description
1 polymer ?
#
loop_
_entity_poly.entity_id
_entity_poly.type
_entity_poly.pdbx_seq_one_letter_code
_entity_poly.pdbx_strand_id
1 'polypeptide(L)' 'METGDLITIDPEILGGVPVFKGTRVPVKT' A
#
# COMPACT_ATOMS: atom_id res chain seq x y z
N MET A 1 -11.79 -5.05 -13.65
CA MET A 1 -10.70 -4.80 -12.71
C MET A 1 -11.21 -5.18 -11.34
N GLU A 2 -10.62 -6.17 -10.68
CA GLU A 2 -10.98 -6.46 -9.29
C GLU A 2 -10.36 -5.39 -8.39
N THR A 3 -11.22 -4.64 -7.70
CA THR A 3 -10.85 -3.45 -6.92
C THR A 3 -10.14 -3.79 -5.59
N GLY A 4 -10.08 -5.07 -5.21
CA GLY A 4 -9.68 -5.51 -3.88
C GLY A 4 -8.18 -5.42 -3.56
N ASP A 5 -7.32 -5.18 -4.55
CA ASP A 5 -5.87 -5.41 -4.39
C ASP A 5 -5.01 -4.20 -4.83
N LEU A 6 -5.48 -2.98 -4.54
CA LEU A 6 -4.78 -1.73 -4.85
C LEU A 6 -3.86 -1.24 -3.73
N ILE A 7 -4.01 -1.78 -2.52
CA ILE A 7 -3.28 -1.36 -1.32
C ILE A 7 -2.51 -2.56 -0.79
N THR A 8 -1.26 -2.34 -0.42
CA THR A 8 -0.42 -3.35 0.22
C THR A 8 0.10 -2.87 1.57
N ILE A 9 0.26 -3.80 2.51
CA ILE A 9 0.84 -3.59 3.83
C ILE A 9 1.95 -4.61 3.99
N ASP A 10 3.18 -4.15 4.08
CA ASP A 10 4.38 -4.98 4.18
C ASP A 10 5.35 -4.33 5.18
N PRO A 11 5.77 -5.01 6.27
CA PRO A 11 6.72 -4.48 7.25
C PRO A 11 8.05 -4.00 6.63
N GLU A 12 8.46 -4.58 5.50
CA GLU A 12 9.68 -4.17 4.78
C GLU A 12 9.47 -2.86 3.98
N ILE A 13 8.22 -2.46 3.75
CA ILE A 13 7.86 -1.25 3.00
C ILE A 13 7.35 -0.18 3.98
N LEU A 14 8.17 0.86 4.19
CA LEU A 14 7.85 2.00 5.08
C LEU A 14 7.42 1.59 6.50
N GLY A 15 7.90 0.43 6.99
CA GLY A 15 7.55 -0.05 8.33
C GLY A 15 6.12 -0.57 8.47
N GLY A 16 5.50 -1.02 7.38
CA GLY A 16 4.12 -1.53 7.41
C GLY A 16 3.04 -0.46 7.26
N VAL A 17 3.40 0.75 6.80
CA VAL A 17 2.41 1.77 6.45
C VAL A 17 1.67 1.34 5.17
N PRO A 18 0.32 1.41 5.11
CA PRO A 18 -0.42 1.11 3.90
C PRO A 18 -0.01 2.02 2.73
N VAL A 19 0.33 1.41 1.60
CA VAL A 19 0.73 2.12 0.38
C VAL A 19 -0.04 1.61 -0.84
N PHE A 20 -0.17 2.46 -1.87
CA PHE A 20 -0.68 2.00 -3.17
C PHE A 20 0.30 1.03 -3.81
N LYS A 21 -0.20 -0.11 -4.28
CA LYS A 21 0.60 -1.19 -4.86
C LYS A 21 1.45 -0.67 -6.03
N GLY A 22 2.71 -1.10 -6.09
CA GLY A 22 3.68 -0.62 -7.08
C GLY A 22 4.23 0.79 -6.81
N THR A 23 3.81 1.43 -5.71
CA THR A 23 4.33 2.73 -5.27
C THR A 23 4.78 2.65 -3.82
N ARG A 24 5.50 3.67 -3.36
CA ARG A 24 5.74 3.92 -1.93
C ARG A 24 4.92 5.13 -1.44
N VAL A 25 3.82 5.44 -2.11
CA VAL A 25 2.94 6.55 -1.75
C VAL A 25 2.01 6.06 -0.64
N PRO A 26 2.07 6.65 0.56
CA PRO A 26 1.22 6.27 1.67
C PRO A 26 -0.25 6.62 1.38
N VAL A 27 -1.15 5.76 1.86
CA VAL A 27 -2.57 6.08 1.92
C VAL A 27 -2.77 7.05 3.10
N LYS A 28 -3.07 8.32 2.81
CA LYS A 28 -3.46 9.31 3.81
C LYS A 28 -4.99 9.45 3.83
N THR A 29 -5.56 9.58 5.02
CA THR A 29 -6.95 10.06 5.21
C THR A 29 -7.05 11.55 4.96
#